data_AF-A0A7K2ZR84-F1
#
_entry.id   AF-A0A7K2ZR84-F1
#
_cell.length_a   1.000
_cell.length_b   1.000
_cell.length_c   1.000
_cell.angle_alpha   90.00
_cell.angle_beta   90.00
_cell.angle_gamma   90.00
#
_symmetry.space_group_name_H-M   'P 1'
#
loop_
_entity.id
_entity.type
_entity.pdbx_description
1 polymer ?
#
loop_
_entity_poly.entity_id
_entity_poly.type
_entity_poly.pdbx_seq_one_letter_code
_entity_poly.pdbx_strand_id
1 'polypeptide(L)'
;PDEGLRPTVAAAAQALLHARRDLGVDELTDALVATPHTRAGELLSALAEDEPTALCRAVERWARDEDRPARRSAAARYAGLLQPRITADGDRTLLRSAAEILLARPEDRELHAAALTLLVRDPKSRGRHLPQALRLFAHGDPRLPLELLTEVFPLHPEPVLAALRARLA
;
A
#
# COMPACT_ATOMS: atom_id res chain seq x y z
N PRO A 1 -35.54 23.11 14.68
CA PRO A 1 -35.12 22.34 13.49
C PRO A 1 -33.62 22.06 13.57
N ASP A 2 -33.28 20.91 14.13
CA ASP A 2 -31.89 20.47 14.26
C ASP A 2 -31.47 19.95 12.89
N GLU A 3 -30.67 20.74 12.16
CA GLU A 3 -30.03 20.29 10.93
C GLU A 3 -29.08 19.15 11.31
N GLY A 4 -29.54 17.91 11.11
CA GLY A 4 -28.81 16.71 11.43
C GLY A 4 -27.43 16.73 10.78
N LEU A 5 -26.42 17.06 11.59
CA LEU A 5 -25.02 16.99 11.22
C LEU A 5 -24.76 15.54 10.79
N ARG A 6 -24.66 15.31 9.48
CA ARG A 6 -24.22 14.02 8.96
C ARG A 6 -22.86 13.74 9.60
N PRO A 7 -22.69 12.65 10.37
CA PRO A 7 -21.42 12.36 10.97
C PRO A 7 -20.36 12.27 9.87
N THR A 8 -19.21 12.90 10.09
CA THR A 8 -18.06 12.76 9.19
C THR A 8 -17.65 11.28 9.15
N VAL A 9 -16.97 10.86 8.09
CA VAL A 9 -16.45 9.48 7.99
C VAL A 9 -15.58 9.14 9.21
N ALA A 10 -14.75 10.08 9.67
CA ALA A 10 -13.98 9.95 10.89
C ALA A 10 -14.86 9.76 12.15
N ALA A 11 -15.94 10.54 12.29
CA ALA A 11 -16.88 10.36 13.40
C ALA A 11 -17.61 9.00 13.32
N ALA A 12 -17.93 8.52 12.13
CA ALA A 12 -18.52 7.20 11.92
C ALA A 12 -17.52 6.06 12.21
N ALA A 13 -16.26 6.21 11.80
CA ALA A 13 -15.18 5.27 12.12
C ALA A 13 -14.98 5.18 13.63
N GLN A 14 -14.89 6.33 14.29
CA GLN A 14 -14.72 6.41 15.74
C GLN A 14 -15.92 5.84 16.50
N ALA A 15 -17.14 6.15 16.04
CA ALA A 15 -18.36 5.56 16.60
C ALA A 15 -18.40 4.05 16.40
N LEU A 16 -17.96 3.54 15.24
CA LEU A 16 -17.87 2.10 14.98
C LEU A 16 -16.82 1.42 15.86
N LEU A 17 -15.62 1.98 15.99
CA LEU A 17 -14.58 1.48 16.88
C LEU A 17 -15.06 1.44 18.33
N HIS A 18 -15.72 2.51 18.77
CA HIS A 18 -16.27 2.59 20.12
C HIS A 18 -17.42 1.59 20.35
N ALA A 19 -18.33 1.48 19.39
CA ALA A 19 -19.49 0.57 19.45
C ALA A 19 -19.10 -0.90 19.30
N ARG A 20 -18.00 -1.17 18.59
CA ARG A 20 -17.46 -2.51 18.34
C ARG A 20 -16.13 -2.73 19.06
N ARG A 21 -15.98 -2.18 20.26
CA ARG A 21 -14.79 -2.40 21.11
C ARG A 21 -14.51 -3.87 21.43
N ASP A 22 -15.51 -4.73 21.23
CA ASP A 22 -15.46 -6.19 21.34
C ASP A 22 -14.89 -6.88 20.08
N LEU A 23 -14.98 -6.23 18.91
CA LEU A 23 -14.18 -6.58 17.73
C LEU A 23 -12.80 -5.93 17.84
N GLY A 24 -11.75 -6.70 17.61
CA GLY A 24 -10.44 -6.11 17.36
C GLY A 24 -10.48 -5.27 16.07
N VAL A 25 -9.59 -4.28 16.01
CA VAL A 25 -9.39 -3.44 14.81
C VAL A 25 -9.05 -4.32 13.59
N ASP A 26 -8.39 -5.46 13.82
CA ASP A 26 -8.05 -6.43 12.80
C ASP A 26 -9.30 -7.08 12.16
N GLU A 27 -10.29 -7.50 12.95
CA GLU A 27 -11.56 -8.03 12.43
C GLU A 27 -12.37 -6.96 11.69
N LEU A 28 -12.34 -5.71 12.18
CA LEU A 28 -13.02 -4.60 11.52
C LEU A 28 -12.44 -4.34 10.12
N THR A 29 -11.11 -4.26 10.00
CA THR A 29 -10.45 -4.04 8.70
C THR A 29 -10.78 -5.17 7.71
N ASP A 30 -10.82 -6.42 8.18
CA ASP A 30 -11.19 -7.59 7.36
C ASP A 30 -12.65 -7.57 6.88
N ALA A 31 -13.56 -7.10 7.72
CA ALA A 31 -14.97 -6.95 7.36
C ALA A 31 -15.17 -5.79 6.34
N LEU A 32 -14.47 -4.67 6.55
CA LEU A 32 -14.54 -3.51 5.65
C LEU A 32 -13.99 -3.84 4.27
N VAL A 33 -12.83 -4.53 4.17
CA VAL A 33 -12.25 -4.88 2.87
C VAL A 33 -13.09 -5.91 2.10
N ALA A 34 -13.84 -6.75 2.81
CA ALA A 34 -14.77 -7.71 2.22
C ALA A 34 -16.10 -7.07 1.76
N THR A 35 -16.35 -5.82 2.13
CA THR A 35 -17.60 -5.11 1.82
C THR A 35 -17.43 -4.25 0.55
N PRO A 36 -18.10 -4.57 -0.57
CA PRO A 36 -17.97 -3.81 -1.81
C PRO A 36 -18.81 -2.52 -1.77
N HIS A 37 -18.45 -1.58 -0.90
CA HIS A 37 -19.16 -0.32 -0.69
C HIS A 37 -18.19 0.85 -0.54
N THR A 38 -18.44 1.97 -1.21
CA THR A 38 -17.55 3.17 -1.20
C THR A 38 -17.21 3.62 0.21
N ARG A 39 -18.22 3.70 1.10
CA ARG A 39 -18.01 4.05 2.52
C ARG A 39 -17.07 3.10 3.27
N ALA A 40 -17.02 1.82 2.93
CA ALA A 40 -16.07 0.90 3.57
C ALA A 40 -14.62 1.26 3.18
N GLY A 41 -14.41 1.67 1.93
CA GLY A 41 -13.13 2.20 1.47
C GLY A 41 -12.74 3.51 2.16
N GLU A 42 -13.69 4.42 2.35
CA GLU A 42 -13.50 5.68 3.09
C GLU A 42 -13.11 5.44 4.56
N LEU A 43 -13.80 4.50 5.22
CA LEU A 43 -13.48 4.12 6.61
C LEU A 43 -12.09 3.52 6.74
N LEU A 44 -11.69 2.63 5.83
CA LEU A 44 -10.34 2.09 5.80
C LEU A 44 -9.27 3.17 5.53
N SER A 45 -9.60 4.19 4.73
CA SER A 45 -8.71 5.34 4.55
C SER A 45 -8.57 6.18 5.82
N ALA A 46 -9.67 6.39 6.57
CA ALA A 46 -9.61 7.05 7.87
C ALA A 46 -8.79 6.24 8.89
N LEU A 47 -8.96 4.90 8.92
CA LEU A 47 -8.14 4.01 9.75
C LEU A 47 -6.65 4.04 9.38
N ALA A 48 -6.30 4.35 8.12
CA ALA A 48 -4.90 4.53 7.73
C ALA A 48 -4.26 5.76 8.39
N GLU A 49 -5.07 6.72 8.82
CA GLU A 49 -4.65 7.95 9.48
C GLU A 49 -4.67 7.79 11.00
N ASP A 50 -5.76 7.23 11.54
CA ASP A 50 -5.96 7.10 12.98
C ASP A 50 -5.21 5.90 13.58
N GLU A 51 -5.14 4.78 12.86
CA GLU A 51 -4.60 3.50 13.33
C GLU A 51 -3.61 2.85 12.32
N PRO A 52 -2.52 3.56 11.93
CA PRO A 52 -1.64 3.12 10.84
C PRO A 52 -0.95 1.78 11.11
N THR A 53 -0.56 1.52 12.35
CA THR A 53 0.07 0.24 12.75
C THR A 53 -0.91 -0.93 12.60
N ALA A 54 -2.20 -0.74 12.94
CA ALA A 54 -3.20 -1.78 12.77
C ALA A 54 -3.45 -2.05 11.28
N LEU A 55 -3.53 -1.00 10.46
CA LEU A 55 -3.70 -1.17 9.02
C LEU A 55 -2.46 -1.81 8.36
N CYS A 56 -1.25 -1.55 8.85
CA CYS A 56 -0.04 -2.25 8.39
C CYS A 56 -0.14 -3.77 8.63
N ARG A 57 -0.64 -4.20 9.79
CA ARG A 57 -0.89 -5.63 10.06
C ARG A 57 -1.96 -6.19 9.12
N ALA A 58 -3.05 -5.46 8.91
CA ALA A 58 -4.12 -5.87 7.99
C ALA A 58 -3.60 -6.05 6.56
N VAL A 59 -2.81 -5.09 6.05
CA VAL A 59 -2.17 -5.14 4.72
C VAL A 59 -1.29 -6.38 4.56
N GLU A 60 -0.47 -6.69 5.57
CA GLU A 60 0.39 -7.88 5.54
C GLU A 60 -0.43 -9.18 5.52
N ARG A 61 -1.49 -9.26 6.33
CA ARG A 61 -2.42 -10.41 6.32
C ARG A 61 -3.13 -10.55 4.97
N TRP A 62 -3.59 -9.46 4.38
CA TRP A 62 -4.28 -9.46 3.09
C TRP A 62 -3.37 -9.85 1.92
N ALA A 63 -2.09 -9.48 1.96
CA ALA A 63 -1.12 -9.91 0.95
C ALA A 63 -0.92 -11.44 0.95
N ARG A 64 -1.01 -12.07 2.12
CA ARG A 64 -0.94 -13.54 2.29
C ARG A 64 -2.21 -14.28 1.90
N ASP A 65 -3.32 -13.59 1.69
CA ASP A 65 -4.61 -14.23 1.41
C ASP A 65 -4.60 -14.80 -0.02
N GLU A 66 -4.38 -16.12 -0.12
CA GLU A 66 -4.21 -16.82 -1.41
C GLU A 66 -5.53 -16.90 -2.19
N ASP A 67 -6.65 -17.04 -1.48
CA ASP A 67 -7.97 -17.30 -2.05
C ASP A 67 -8.69 -16.01 -2.51
N ARG A 68 -8.28 -14.85 -2.00
CA ARG A 68 -9.00 -13.59 -2.21
C ARG A 68 -8.15 -12.55 -2.95
N PRO A 69 -8.15 -12.53 -4.30
CA PRO A 69 -7.40 -11.54 -5.08
C PRO A 69 -7.80 -10.08 -4.77
N ALA A 70 -9.06 -9.85 -4.39
CA ALA A 70 -9.53 -8.53 -3.95
C ALA A 70 -8.79 -8.03 -2.70
N ARG A 71 -8.45 -8.91 -1.76
CA ARG A 71 -7.68 -8.55 -0.57
C ARG A 71 -6.23 -8.23 -0.93
N ARG A 72 -5.60 -8.99 -1.81
CA ARG A 72 -4.25 -8.67 -2.31
C ARG A 72 -4.20 -7.33 -3.05
N SER A 73 -5.22 -7.03 -3.85
CA SER A 73 -5.38 -5.71 -4.49
C SER A 73 -5.53 -4.59 -3.45
N ALA A 74 -6.31 -4.83 -2.39
CA ALA A 74 -6.44 -3.88 -1.29
C ALA A 74 -5.12 -3.70 -0.51
N ALA A 75 -4.35 -4.78 -0.32
CA ALA A 75 -3.03 -4.72 0.31
C ALA A 75 -2.09 -3.78 -0.46
N ALA A 76 -1.99 -3.94 -1.78
CA ALA A 76 -1.19 -3.05 -2.62
C ALA A 76 -1.63 -1.58 -2.52
N ARG A 77 -2.94 -1.33 -2.55
CA ARG A 77 -3.50 0.03 -2.46
C ARG A 77 -3.21 0.69 -1.11
N TYR A 78 -3.53 0.02 -0.01
CA TYR A 78 -3.39 0.60 1.33
C TYR A 78 -1.94 0.65 1.79
N ALA A 79 -1.07 -0.27 1.35
CA ALA A 79 0.37 -0.13 1.57
C ALA A 79 0.92 1.16 0.95
N GLY A 80 0.51 1.50 -0.28
CA GLY A 80 0.88 2.76 -0.92
C GLY A 80 0.38 4.00 -0.17
N LEU A 81 -0.83 3.93 0.40
CA LEU A 81 -1.40 5.01 1.22
C LEU A 81 -0.65 5.19 2.56
N LEU A 82 -0.24 4.08 3.19
CA LEU A 82 0.47 4.07 4.47
C LEU A 82 1.92 4.49 4.36
N GLN A 83 2.58 4.15 3.26
CA GLN A 83 4.02 4.37 3.07
C GLN A 83 4.52 5.78 3.44
N PRO A 84 3.91 6.90 3.00
CA PRO A 84 4.39 8.23 3.36
C PRO A 84 4.15 8.58 4.85
N ARG A 85 3.30 7.83 5.56
CA ARG A 85 2.87 8.10 6.94
C ARG A 85 3.72 7.36 7.97
N ILE A 86 4.23 6.18 7.62
CA ILE A 86 4.87 5.29 8.61
C ILE A 86 6.35 5.62 8.85
N THR A 87 6.70 5.82 10.12
CA THR A 87 8.08 6.07 10.57
C THR A 87 8.66 4.91 11.37
N ALA A 88 7.81 4.13 12.05
CA ALA A 88 8.20 2.98 12.84
C ALA A 88 8.79 1.85 11.97
N ASP A 89 9.92 1.27 12.41
CA ASP A 89 10.59 0.19 11.68
C ASP A 89 9.75 -1.10 11.62
N GLY A 90 8.92 -1.34 12.65
CA GLY A 90 7.98 -2.46 12.67
C GLY A 90 6.95 -2.37 11.54
N ASP A 91 6.33 -1.20 11.39
CA ASP A 91 5.35 -0.94 10.33
C ASP A 91 5.98 -1.02 8.93
N ARG A 92 7.20 -0.48 8.76
CA ARG A 92 7.96 -0.62 7.51
C ARG A 92 8.27 -2.07 7.19
N THR A 93 8.56 -2.88 8.20
CA THR A 93 8.82 -4.31 8.04
C THR A 93 7.56 -5.06 7.60
N LEU A 94 6.39 -4.72 8.12
CA LEU A 94 5.11 -5.27 7.66
C LEU A 94 4.83 -4.90 6.21
N LEU A 95 4.98 -3.64 5.81
CA LEU A 95 4.78 -3.23 4.41
C LEU A 95 5.80 -3.86 3.45
N ARG A 96 7.07 -3.98 3.86
CA ARG A 96 8.09 -4.71 3.09
C ARG A 96 7.68 -6.15 2.88
N SER A 97 7.29 -6.86 3.95
CA SER A 97 6.84 -8.25 3.87
C SER A 97 5.64 -8.40 2.93
N ALA A 98 4.64 -7.53 3.06
CA ALA A 98 3.47 -7.53 2.19
C ALA A 98 3.85 -7.36 0.71
N ALA A 99 4.72 -6.40 0.40
CA ALA A 99 5.17 -6.16 -0.97
C ALA A 99 6.01 -7.33 -1.53
N GLU A 100 6.86 -7.97 -0.71
CA GLU A 100 7.61 -9.17 -1.10
C GLU A 100 6.68 -10.35 -1.42
N ILE A 101 5.63 -10.54 -0.62
CA ILE A 101 4.62 -11.58 -0.84
C ILE A 101 3.90 -11.36 -2.18
N LEU A 102 3.45 -10.13 -2.45
CA LEU A 102 2.79 -9.80 -3.72
C LEU A 102 3.72 -9.98 -4.92
N LEU A 103 5.00 -9.60 -4.78
CA LEU A 103 5.99 -9.72 -5.85
C LEU A 103 6.38 -11.18 -6.14
N ALA A 104 6.36 -12.04 -5.13
CA ALA A 104 6.64 -13.47 -5.27
C ALA A 104 5.55 -14.23 -6.06
N ARG A 105 4.35 -13.66 -6.17
CA ARG A 105 3.20 -14.28 -6.84
C ARG A 105 3.13 -13.87 -8.31
N PRO A 106 3.36 -14.79 -9.26
CA PRO A 106 3.36 -14.46 -10.69
C PRO A 106 1.97 -14.18 -11.27
N GLU A 107 0.89 -14.53 -10.57
CA GLU A 107 -0.50 -14.22 -10.96
C GLU A 107 -0.85 -12.75 -10.71
N ASP A 108 -0.21 -12.11 -9.73
CA ASP A 108 -0.51 -10.75 -9.28
C ASP A 108 0.34 -9.69 -10.02
N ARG A 109 0.67 -9.92 -11.31
CA ARG A 109 1.55 -9.03 -12.11
C ARG A 109 1.11 -7.59 -12.14
N GLU A 110 -0.21 -7.36 -12.11
CA GLU A 110 -0.79 -6.01 -12.07
C GLU A 110 -0.46 -5.24 -10.79
N LEU A 111 -0.11 -5.96 -9.70
CA LEU A 111 0.28 -5.39 -8.41
C LEU A 111 1.81 -5.20 -8.29
N HIS A 112 2.61 -5.79 -9.19
CA HIS A 112 4.08 -5.80 -9.09
C HIS A 112 4.68 -4.38 -9.15
N ALA A 113 4.12 -3.48 -9.94
CA ALA A 113 4.59 -2.08 -9.99
C ALA A 113 4.37 -1.35 -8.66
N ALA A 114 3.22 -1.56 -8.01
CA ALA A 114 2.93 -1.01 -6.69
C ALA A 114 3.85 -1.62 -5.61
N ALA A 115 4.04 -2.94 -5.63
CA ALA A 115 4.94 -3.64 -4.72
C ALA A 115 6.40 -3.17 -4.88
N LEU A 116 6.89 -3.02 -6.12
CA LEU A 116 8.24 -2.52 -6.38
C LEU A 116 8.41 -1.07 -5.95
N THR A 117 7.40 -0.22 -6.13
CA THR A 117 7.42 1.16 -5.63
C THR A 117 7.60 1.18 -4.11
N LEU A 118 6.93 0.28 -3.40
CA LEU A 118 7.07 0.14 -1.94
C LEU A 118 8.49 -0.27 -1.53
N LEU A 119 9.02 -1.31 -2.16
CA LEU A 119 10.34 -1.88 -1.85
C LEU A 119 11.48 -0.94 -2.24
N VAL A 120 11.35 -0.18 -3.32
CA VAL A 120 12.38 0.78 -3.75
C VAL A 120 12.45 1.98 -2.81
N ARG A 121 11.31 2.43 -2.27
CA ARG A 121 11.29 3.52 -1.29
C ARG A 121 11.83 3.09 0.08
N ASP A 122 11.66 1.83 0.46
CA ASP A 122 12.23 1.28 1.70
C ASP A 122 13.77 1.14 1.64
N PRO A 123 14.54 1.85 2.49
CA PRO A 123 16.01 1.83 2.41
C PRO A 123 16.63 0.43 2.58
N LYS A 124 16.01 -0.47 3.35
CA LYS A 124 16.56 -1.82 3.62
C LYS A 124 16.42 -2.77 2.42
N SER A 125 15.47 -2.52 1.52
CA SER A 125 15.19 -3.39 0.38
C SER A 125 15.47 -2.72 -0.99
N ARG A 126 15.64 -1.39 -1.03
CA ARG A 126 15.88 -0.60 -2.25
C ARG A 126 16.88 -1.20 -3.21
N GLY A 127 18.10 -1.47 -2.74
CA GLY A 127 19.19 -1.93 -3.58
C GLY A 127 18.87 -3.23 -4.32
N ARG A 128 18.09 -4.12 -3.69
CA ARG A 128 17.68 -5.41 -4.26
C ARG A 128 16.61 -5.24 -5.36
N HIS A 129 15.68 -4.32 -5.18
CA HIS A 129 14.49 -4.20 -6.04
C HIS A 129 14.59 -3.10 -7.10
N LEU A 130 15.51 -2.13 -6.96
CA LEU A 130 15.70 -1.05 -7.91
C LEU A 130 15.96 -1.55 -9.35
N PRO A 131 16.82 -2.55 -9.61
CA PRO A 131 17.03 -3.04 -10.97
C PRO A 131 15.75 -3.56 -11.63
N GLN A 132 14.85 -4.17 -10.86
CA GLN A 132 13.58 -4.67 -11.38
C GLN A 132 12.59 -3.54 -11.68
N ALA A 133 12.49 -2.55 -10.79
CA ALA A 133 11.67 -1.36 -11.04
C ALA A 133 12.13 -0.59 -12.29
N LEU A 134 13.44 -0.40 -12.46
CA LEU A 134 14.00 0.27 -13.63
C LEU A 134 13.76 -0.50 -14.93
N ARG A 135 13.73 -1.84 -14.89
CA ARG A 135 13.29 -2.63 -16.05
C ARG A 135 11.83 -2.36 -16.38
N LEU A 136 10.92 -2.38 -15.41
CA LEU A 136 9.50 -2.06 -15.69
C LEU A 136 9.33 -0.67 -16.28
N PHE A 137 10.07 0.31 -15.74
CA PHE A 137 10.10 1.66 -16.29
C PHE A 137 10.57 1.68 -17.75
N ALA A 138 11.70 1.02 -18.06
CA ALA A 138 12.24 0.99 -19.42
C ALA A 138 11.25 0.38 -20.43
N HIS A 139 10.49 -0.65 -20.02
CA HIS A 139 9.42 -1.25 -20.83
C HIS A 139 8.15 -0.40 -20.91
N GLY A 140 8.09 0.70 -20.15
CA GLY A 140 7.01 1.65 -20.20
C GLY A 140 5.78 1.32 -19.41
N ASP A 141 5.90 0.53 -18.35
CA ASP A 141 4.78 0.28 -17.45
C ASP A 141 4.30 1.61 -16.81
N PRO A 142 3.08 2.07 -17.11
CA PRO A 142 2.56 3.33 -16.60
C PRO A 142 2.22 3.29 -15.11
N ARG A 143 2.22 2.10 -14.49
CA ARG A 143 1.89 1.92 -13.06
C ARG A 143 3.07 2.24 -12.15
N LEU A 144 4.29 2.38 -12.69
CA LEU A 144 5.43 2.83 -11.92
C LEU A 144 5.43 4.37 -11.87
N PRO A 145 5.36 4.99 -10.68
CA PRO A 145 5.34 6.45 -10.57
C PRO A 145 6.67 7.06 -11.02
N LEU A 146 6.61 8.13 -11.81
CA LEU A 146 7.81 8.85 -12.26
C LEU A 146 8.55 9.50 -11.09
N GLU A 147 7.82 9.88 -10.04
CA GLU A 147 8.36 10.44 -8.80
C GLU A 147 9.38 9.49 -8.17
N LEU A 148 9.20 8.17 -8.32
CA LEU A 148 10.15 7.17 -7.82
C LEU A 148 11.55 7.35 -8.42
N LEU A 149 11.64 7.76 -9.69
CA LEU A 149 12.93 8.05 -10.33
C LEU A 149 13.59 9.26 -9.71
N THR A 150 12.81 10.32 -9.42
CA THR A 150 13.34 11.53 -8.77
C THR A 150 13.84 11.24 -7.36
N GLU A 151 13.17 10.35 -6.63
CA GLU A 151 13.53 9.95 -5.27
C GLU A 151 14.82 9.11 -5.23
N VAL A 152 15.03 8.22 -6.20
CA VAL A 152 16.20 7.33 -6.21
C VAL A 152 17.40 7.90 -6.95
N PHE A 153 17.20 8.88 -7.83
CA PHE A 153 18.26 9.46 -8.65
C PHE A 153 19.47 9.97 -7.84
N PRO A 154 19.31 10.67 -6.69
CA PRO A 154 20.47 11.14 -5.91
C PRO A 154 21.37 10.01 -5.39
N LEU A 155 20.82 8.80 -5.22
CA LEU A 155 21.53 7.63 -4.70
C LEU A 155 21.99 6.68 -5.81
N HIS A 156 21.30 6.68 -6.95
CA HIS A 156 21.52 5.73 -8.05
C HIS A 156 21.42 6.42 -9.42
N PRO A 157 22.27 7.43 -9.72
CA PRO A 157 22.14 8.22 -10.94
C PRO A 157 22.37 7.38 -12.20
N GLU A 158 23.43 6.58 -12.24
CA GLU A 158 23.78 5.78 -13.43
C GLU A 158 22.72 4.75 -13.81
N PRO A 159 22.19 3.91 -12.87
CA PRO A 159 21.07 3.02 -13.19
C PRO A 159 19.84 3.74 -13.74
N VAL A 160 19.48 4.90 -13.17
CA VAL A 160 18.31 5.67 -13.60
C VAL A 160 18.51 6.25 -15.00
N LEU A 161 19.69 6.82 -15.29
CA LEU A 161 20.03 7.34 -16.62
C LEU A 161 20.03 6.24 -17.68
N ALA A 162 20.53 5.04 -17.35
CA ALA A 162 20.50 3.90 -18.25
C ALA A 162 19.07 3.49 -18.61
N ALA A 163 18.17 3.44 -17.62
CA ALA A 163 16.76 3.10 -17.83
C ALA A 163 16.02 4.15 -18.68
N LEU A 164 16.32 5.44 -18.47
CA LEU A 164 15.80 6.55 -19.28
C LEU A 164 16.24 6.43 -20.75
N ARG A 165 17.52 6.16 -21.00
CA ARG A 165 18.02 5.94 -22.37
C ARG A 165 17.33 4.74 -23.03
N ALA A 166 17.18 3.64 -22.31
CA ALA A 166 16.51 2.44 -22.82
C ALA A 166 15.03 2.68 -23.16
N ARG A 167 14.35 3.59 -22.44
CA ARG A 167 12.95 3.96 -22.72
C ARG A 167 12.78 4.83 -23.96
N LEU A 168 13.78 5.63 -24.30
CA LEU A 168 13.74 6.59 -25.40
C LEU A 168 14.29 6.03 -26.72
N ALA A 169 14.96 4.87 -26.67
CA ALA A 169 15.48 4.15 -27.84
C ALA A 169 14.34 3.39 -28.55
#